data_AF-A0A7J6DUI1-F1
#
_entry.id   AF-A0A7J6DUI1-F1
#
_cell.length_a   1.000
_cell.length_b   1.000
_cell.length_c   1.000
_cell.angle_alpha   90.00
_cell.angle_beta   90.00
_cell.angle_gamma   90.00
#
_symmetry.space_group_name_H-M   'P 1'
#
loop_
_entity.id
_entity.type
_entity.pdbx_description
1 polymer ?
#
loop_
_entity_poly.entity_id
_entity_poly.type
_entity_poly.pdbx_seq_one_letter_code
_entity_poly.pdbx_strand_id
1 'polypeptide(L)'
;MNMTESNTQGSSWEINPNSSKWLAENLKEMDQSVRRMLNLIEEDGSLTLNVEMYFQRKSELIINVKEFHQLYRSLAERYDHVTKESYKSISSDHQMQGSGNSESGYDQDSPLLTPDVKVGLNKSGHLAAGLDTSPSSPGGGSVFSLKEGNESSSSSSDSESESFVNNYLRTPLIISSQSLQQKTIELENELSALKDKLQTREADLEAERKRVLVLQKQIFEMETRVSDTDYKSGMLEEELEVSRNMLKGSVKEIAKLKHLLNERESEGHQLQHQLESAQEDITTFKVQLDSERRLVSELEERIVRYNADVSDRELMVRELEVALHDAEQQFSQEKAELEAEVLSLTERQALLDRKLKERELRIKELEENILISKVEKIEMQRVRVAEEMALKTENNQLLVELSERREHIEVLNKEFDKFKLKYDMLVAEKDGLTAKADTLIANVSTRDNQIQAMETHQCQLRKEREELTDEYQNAQKLIDELKLRVDELQNEVDRQRVLISDGAEEKREAIRQLCFSLEHYRSGYQELRQAFVGHRQNAVMAA
;
A
#
# COMPACT_ATOMS: atom_id res chain seq x y z
N MET A 1 -3.52 -27.28 -29.88
CA MET A 1 -3.17 -27.44 -28.45
C MET A 1 -4.48 -27.53 -27.69
N ASN A 2 -4.65 -28.50 -26.81
CA ASN A 2 -5.86 -28.62 -26.00
C ASN A 2 -5.67 -27.77 -24.75
N MET A 3 -6.61 -26.86 -24.47
CA MET A 3 -6.74 -26.28 -23.14
C MET A 3 -7.43 -27.32 -22.24
N THR A 4 -6.78 -27.71 -21.15
CA THR A 4 -7.35 -28.60 -20.15
C THR A 4 -8.16 -27.79 -19.14
N GLU A 5 -9.45 -28.06 -19.02
CA GLU A 5 -10.30 -27.44 -18.00
C GLU A 5 -9.90 -27.93 -16.60
N SER A 6 -9.19 -27.09 -15.85
CA SER A 6 -8.92 -27.34 -14.44
C SER A 6 -10.16 -27.00 -13.61
N ASN A 7 -10.95 -28.02 -13.26
CA ASN A 7 -12.14 -27.89 -12.42
C ASN A 7 -11.77 -27.56 -10.96
N THR A 8 -11.52 -26.28 -10.68
CA THR A 8 -11.19 -25.80 -9.33
C THR A 8 -12.46 -25.57 -8.52
N GLN A 9 -12.99 -26.64 -7.93
CA GLN A 9 -14.16 -26.60 -7.05
C GLN A 9 -13.82 -26.00 -5.67
N GLY A 10 -13.52 -24.70 -5.65
CA GLY A 10 -13.34 -23.91 -4.43
C GLY A 10 -14.67 -23.75 -3.69
N SER A 11 -14.65 -23.88 -2.36
CA SER A 11 -15.85 -23.87 -1.52
C SER A 11 -16.65 -22.58 -1.65
N SER A 12 -17.81 -22.66 -2.32
CA SER A 12 -18.79 -21.58 -2.34
C SER A 12 -19.31 -21.35 -0.91
N TRP A 13 -19.24 -20.10 -0.45
CA TRP A 13 -19.95 -19.66 0.73
C TRP A 13 -21.44 -19.62 0.37
N GLU A 14 -22.18 -20.68 0.70
CA GLU A 14 -23.63 -20.71 0.50
C GLU A 14 -24.33 -19.72 1.45
N ILE A 15 -24.40 -18.45 1.02
CA ILE A 15 -25.21 -17.41 1.63
C ILE A 15 -26.68 -17.84 1.49
N ASN A 16 -27.18 -18.56 2.50
CA ASN A 16 -28.52 -19.16 2.49
C ASN A 16 -29.59 -18.09 2.16
N PRO A 17 -30.21 -18.13 0.96
CA PRO A 17 -31.07 -17.04 0.49
C PRO A 17 -32.35 -16.86 1.31
N ASN A 18 -32.69 -17.84 2.16
CA ASN A 18 -33.92 -17.87 2.94
C ASN A 18 -33.88 -17.02 4.22
N SER A 19 -32.71 -16.46 4.58
CA SER A 19 -32.54 -15.65 5.81
C SER A 19 -33.25 -14.28 5.74
N SER A 20 -33.40 -13.69 4.56
CA SER A 20 -34.15 -12.44 4.39
C SER A 20 -34.63 -12.20 2.96
N LYS A 21 -35.92 -11.90 2.79
CA LYS A 21 -36.54 -11.64 1.47
C LYS A 21 -35.83 -10.51 0.72
N TRP A 22 -35.47 -9.44 1.43
CA TRP A 22 -34.79 -8.27 0.82
C TRP A 22 -33.41 -8.62 0.26
N LEU A 23 -32.70 -9.58 0.87
CA LEU A 23 -31.37 -10.01 0.42
C LEU A 23 -31.49 -10.83 -0.87
N ALA A 24 -32.43 -11.77 -0.92
CA ALA A 24 -32.71 -12.54 -2.14
C ALA A 24 -33.19 -11.66 -3.31
N GLU A 25 -34.00 -10.64 -3.02
CA GLU A 25 -34.49 -9.68 -4.01
C GLU A 25 -33.37 -8.75 -4.51
N ASN A 26 -32.55 -8.21 -3.61
CA ASN A 26 -31.42 -7.34 -3.97
C ASN A 26 -30.29 -8.10 -4.70
N LEU A 27 -29.99 -9.34 -4.32
CA LEU A 27 -29.09 -10.22 -5.07
C LEU A 27 -29.62 -10.43 -6.50
N LYS A 28 -30.91 -10.75 -6.65
CA LYS A 28 -31.57 -10.92 -7.96
C LYS A 28 -31.51 -9.64 -8.81
N GLU A 29 -31.65 -8.45 -8.22
CA GLU A 29 -31.49 -7.15 -8.91
C GLU A 29 -30.05 -6.91 -9.37
N MET A 30 -29.06 -7.16 -8.50
CA MET A 30 -27.64 -7.06 -8.85
C MET A 30 -27.27 -8.03 -9.97
N ASP A 31 -27.77 -9.26 -9.91
CA ASP A 31 -27.56 -10.33 -10.87
C ASP A 31 -28.25 -10.02 -12.23
N GLN A 32 -29.40 -9.35 -12.22
CA GLN A 32 -30.01 -8.76 -13.41
C GLN A 32 -29.23 -7.55 -13.97
N SER A 33 -28.60 -6.74 -13.10
CA SER A 33 -27.74 -5.63 -13.53
C SER A 33 -26.45 -6.13 -14.19
N VAL A 34 -25.82 -7.19 -13.65
CA VAL A 34 -24.67 -7.86 -14.27
C VAL A 34 -25.04 -8.41 -15.66
N ARG A 35 -26.19 -9.08 -15.81
CA ARG A 35 -26.67 -9.53 -17.13
C ARG A 35 -26.90 -8.39 -18.12
N ARG A 36 -27.44 -7.24 -17.68
CA ARG A 36 -27.55 -6.04 -18.53
C ARG A 36 -26.19 -5.53 -18.98
N MET A 37 -25.21 -5.45 -18.07
CA MET A 37 -23.85 -5.01 -18.40
C MET A 37 -23.13 -5.98 -19.35
N LEU A 38 -23.31 -7.29 -19.19
CA LEU A 38 -22.73 -8.29 -20.11
C LEU A 38 -23.33 -8.20 -21.51
N ASN A 39 -24.66 -8.07 -21.65
CA ASN A 39 -25.29 -7.89 -22.97
C ASN A 39 -24.73 -6.66 -23.71
N LEU A 40 -24.54 -5.53 -23.02
CA LEU A 40 -23.94 -4.30 -23.58
C LEU A 40 -22.47 -4.47 -24.03
N ILE A 41 -21.82 -5.58 -23.70
CA ILE A 41 -20.44 -5.92 -24.05
C ILE A 41 -20.39 -7.05 -25.11
N GLU A 42 -21.27 -8.05 -25.03
CA GLU A 42 -21.29 -9.21 -25.94
C GLU A 42 -21.92 -8.91 -27.31
N GLU A 43 -22.80 -7.90 -27.44
CA GLU A 43 -23.40 -7.52 -28.74
C GLU A 43 -22.42 -6.84 -29.73
N ASP A 44 -21.11 -6.89 -29.51
CA ASP A 44 -20.06 -6.30 -30.37
C ASP A 44 -19.40 -7.31 -31.34
N GLY A 45 -19.91 -8.55 -31.40
CA GLY A 45 -19.45 -9.58 -32.34
C GLY A 45 -19.72 -9.30 -33.83
N SER A 46 -20.42 -8.21 -34.17
CA SER A 46 -20.71 -7.81 -35.55
C SER A 46 -19.96 -6.51 -35.90
N LEU A 47 -18.87 -6.65 -36.67
CA LEU A 47 -17.88 -5.59 -36.94
C LEU A 47 -18.34 -4.51 -37.95
N THR A 48 -19.50 -3.89 -37.70
CA THR A 48 -20.03 -2.76 -38.48
C THR A 48 -20.63 -1.68 -37.56
N LEU A 49 -19.97 -1.41 -36.42
CA LEU A 49 -20.48 -0.51 -35.39
C LEU A 49 -20.46 0.97 -35.83
N ASN A 50 -21.63 1.60 -35.84
CA ASN A 50 -21.74 3.06 -36.00
C ASN A 50 -21.11 3.76 -34.78
N VAL A 51 -20.33 4.82 -34.99
CA VAL A 51 -19.67 5.60 -33.93
C VAL A 51 -20.68 6.12 -32.89
N GLU A 52 -21.89 6.48 -33.33
CA GLU A 52 -22.99 6.90 -32.44
C GLU A 52 -23.41 5.76 -31.50
N MET A 53 -23.53 4.53 -32.01
CA MET A 53 -23.88 3.35 -31.21
C MET A 53 -22.80 3.02 -30.17
N TYR A 54 -21.53 3.26 -30.47
CA TYR A 54 -20.43 3.10 -29.51
C TYR A 54 -20.57 4.08 -28.32
N PHE A 55 -20.81 5.38 -28.60
CA PHE A 55 -21.00 6.36 -27.53
C PHE A 55 -22.29 6.15 -26.73
N GLN A 56 -23.36 5.69 -27.39
CA GLN A 56 -24.61 5.33 -26.71
C GLN A 56 -24.42 4.10 -25.80
N ARG A 57 -23.90 2.97 -26.32
CA ARG A 57 -23.60 1.75 -25.53
C ARG A 57 -22.68 2.07 -24.34
N LYS A 58 -21.63 2.86 -24.56
CA LYS A 58 -20.71 3.30 -23.49
C LYS A 58 -21.42 4.13 -22.42
N SER A 59 -22.33 5.03 -22.81
CA SER A 59 -23.11 5.85 -21.86
C SER A 59 -24.09 5.01 -21.05
N GLU A 60 -24.75 4.04 -21.70
CA GLU A 60 -25.69 3.12 -21.07
C GLU A 60 -24.98 2.15 -20.11
N LEU A 61 -23.80 1.64 -20.48
CA LEU A 61 -22.95 0.84 -19.59
C LEU A 61 -22.53 1.63 -18.35
N ILE A 62 -22.15 2.91 -18.49
CA ILE A 62 -21.82 3.80 -17.37
C ILE A 62 -23.03 4.01 -16.43
N ILE A 63 -24.26 4.02 -16.95
CA ILE A 63 -25.48 4.10 -16.12
C ILE A 63 -25.68 2.78 -15.36
N ASN A 64 -25.61 1.63 -16.04
CA ASN A 64 -25.77 0.31 -15.41
C ASN A 64 -24.71 0.07 -14.31
N VAL A 65 -23.45 0.47 -14.52
CA VAL A 65 -22.38 0.39 -13.50
C VAL A 65 -22.69 1.26 -12.27
N LYS A 66 -23.29 2.45 -12.45
CA LYS A 66 -23.71 3.32 -11.34
C LYS A 66 -24.89 2.73 -10.56
N GLU A 67 -25.86 2.15 -11.24
CA GLU A 67 -26.96 1.41 -10.60
C GLU A 67 -26.43 0.22 -9.79
N PHE A 68 -25.55 -0.59 -10.36
CA PHE A 68 -24.92 -1.73 -9.68
C PHE A 68 -24.16 -1.28 -8.43
N HIS A 69 -23.36 -0.20 -8.52
CA HIS A 69 -22.69 0.37 -7.36
C HIS A 69 -23.70 0.84 -6.29
N GLN A 70 -24.82 1.46 -6.69
CA GLN A 70 -25.81 1.92 -5.71
C GLN A 70 -26.53 0.75 -5.02
N LEU A 71 -26.87 -0.31 -5.75
CA LEU A 71 -27.40 -1.56 -5.17
C LEU A 71 -26.42 -2.18 -4.18
N TYR A 72 -25.14 -2.28 -4.54
CA TYR A 72 -24.07 -2.77 -3.66
C TYR A 72 -23.89 -1.88 -2.41
N ARG A 73 -23.94 -0.55 -2.55
CA ARG A 73 -23.82 0.38 -1.42
C ARG A 73 -24.99 0.20 -0.44
N SER A 74 -26.22 0.11 -0.93
CA SER A 74 -27.39 -0.12 -0.07
C SER A 74 -27.57 -1.57 0.40
N LEU A 75 -26.83 -2.53 -0.15
CA LEU A 75 -26.60 -3.85 0.44
C LEU A 75 -25.65 -3.72 1.65
N ALA A 76 -24.50 -3.09 1.46
CA ALA A 76 -23.51 -2.86 2.51
C ALA A 76 -24.10 -2.05 3.68
N GLU A 77 -24.78 -0.93 3.44
CA GLU A 77 -25.43 -0.09 4.46
C GLU A 77 -26.43 -0.85 5.33
N ARG A 78 -27.15 -1.83 4.75
CA ARG A 78 -28.10 -2.68 5.48
C ARG A 78 -27.43 -3.83 6.24
N TYR A 79 -26.38 -4.42 5.68
CA TYR A 79 -25.53 -5.37 6.41
C TYR A 79 -24.92 -4.70 7.64
N ASP A 80 -24.36 -3.49 7.46
CA ASP A 80 -23.79 -2.66 8.51
C ASP A 80 -24.81 -2.31 9.60
N HIS A 81 -26.07 -2.04 9.25
CA HIS A 81 -27.17 -1.88 10.20
C HIS A 81 -27.44 -3.16 10.99
N VAL A 82 -27.68 -4.30 10.31
CA VAL A 82 -28.00 -5.58 10.97
C VAL A 82 -26.86 -6.02 11.90
N THR A 83 -25.61 -5.82 11.50
CA THR A 83 -24.43 -6.07 12.35
C THR A 83 -24.38 -5.12 13.56
N LYS A 84 -24.64 -3.82 13.39
CA LYS A 84 -24.65 -2.85 14.50
C LYS A 84 -25.84 -3.05 15.45
N GLU A 85 -26.97 -3.53 14.94
CA GLU A 85 -28.16 -3.86 15.74
C GLU A 85 -27.98 -5.18 16.51
N SER A 86 -27.32 -6.19 15.92
CA SER A 86 -27.01 -7.43 16.66
C SER A 86 -26.02 -7.17 17.80
N TYR A 87 -24.95 -6.39 17.58
CA TYR A 87 -24.04 -5.98 18.65
C TYR A 87 -24.73 -5.14 19.73
N LYS A 88 -25.66 -4.24 19.38
CA LYS A 88 -26.47 -3.50 20.37
C LYS A 88 -27.40 -4.41 21.17
N SER A 89 -28.02 -5.40 20.52
CA SER A 89 -28.91 -6.36 21.18
C SER A 89 -28.14 -7.21 22.19
N ILE A 90 -26.99 -7.77 21.77
CA ILE A 90 -26.09 -8.54 22.65
C ILE A 90 -25.58 -7.68 23.82
N SER A 91 -25.32 -6.39 23.61
CA SER A 91 -24.89 -5.47 24.66
C SER A 91 -26.01 -5.01 25.60
N SER A 92 -27.29 -5.21 25.26
CA SER A 92 -28.43 -4.69 26.05
C SER A 92 -28.88 -5.64 27.16
N ASP A 93 -28.77 -6.96 26.96
CA ASP A 93 -29.23 -7.96 27.94
C ASP A 93 -28.28 -8.14 29.13
N HIS A 94 -27.08 -7.54 29.10
CA HIS A 94 -26.02 -7.79 30.07
C HIS A 94 -25.82 -6.71 31.16
N GLN A 95 -26.64 -5.64 31.19
CA GLN A 95 -26.42 -4.48 32.09
C GLN A 95 -27.37 -4.41 33.30
N MET A 96 -27.57 -5.52 34.04
CA MET A 96 -28.31 -5.53 35.33
C MET A 96 -27.76 -6.53 36.37
N GLN A 97 -26.51 -6.37 36.85
CA GLN A 97 -26.06 -6.72 38.23
C GLN A 97 -24.54 -6.52 38.44
N GLY A 98 -24.12 -6.17 39.68
CA GLY A 98 -22.72 -6.22 40.18
C GLY A 98 -21.81 -5.08 39.68
N SER A 99 -21.25 -4.14 40.46
CA SER A 99 -20.70 -4.13 41.83
C SER A 99 -19.38 -4.89 42.02
N GLY A 100 -18.26 -4.17 42.15
CA GLY A 100 -16.95 -4.73 42.53
C GLY A 100 -15.79 -3.84 42.08
N ASN A 101 -15.02 -3.29 43.03
CA ASN A 101 -13.93 -2.33 42.78
C ASN A 101 -12.60 -3.02 42.37
N SER A 102 -11.64 -2.17 41.96
CA SER A 102 -10.18 -2.32 42.16
C SER A 102 -9.43 -3.28 41.20
N GLU A 103 -8.14 -3.07 40.88
CA GLU A 103 -7.23 -1.92 41.08
C GLU A 103 -5.87 -2.19 40.41
N SER A 104 -5.25 -1.17 39.82
CA SER A 104 -3.78 -1.05 39.73
C SER A 104 -3.41 0.35 39.25
N GLY A 105 -2.51 1.00 39.98
CA GLY A 105 -1.89 2.26 39.58
C GLY A 105 -0.56 2.41 40.31
N TYR A 106 0.46 2.86 39.58
CA TYR A 106 1.72 3.30 40.15
C TYR A 106 1.88 4.78 39.86
N ASP A 107 2.00 5.60 40.90
CA ASP A 107 3.13 6.53 40.98
C ASP A 107 3.36 7.06 42.41
N GLN A 108 4.43 7.82 42.56
CA GLN A 108 5.01 8.25 43.84
C GLN A 108 4.16 9.29 44.58
N ASP A 109 4.04 9.21 45.92
CA ASP A 109 4.99 9.89 46.82
C ASP A 109 4.74 9.59 48.31
N SER A 110 5.70 9.97 49.17
CA SER A 110 5.52 10.03 50.64
C SER A 110 5.73 11.45 51.14
N PRO A 111 4.96 11.89 52.15
CA PRO A 111 5.66 12.09 53.43
C PRO A 111 4.86 11.69 54.68
N LEU A 112 5.64 11.52 55.75
CA LEU A 112 5.22 11.34 57.15
C LEU A 112 4.18 12.37 57.63
N LEU A 113 3.29 11.96 58.53
CA LEU A 113 2.98 12.69 59.78
C LEU A 113 2.14 11.81 60.75
N THR A 114 2.55 11.77 62.02
CA THR A 114 1.63 11.51 63.15
C THR A 114 1.15 12.85 63.70
N PRO A 115 -0.05 12.92 64.32
CA PRO A 115 -0.05 13.03 65.78
C PRO A 115 -1.25 12.35 66.50
N ASP A 116 -1.29 12.58 67.81
CA ASP A 116 -2.05 11.88 68.85
C ASP A 116 -3.37 12.61 69.27
N VAL A 117 -4.14 11.97 70.17
CA VAL A 117 -4.93 12.61 71.25
C VAL A 117 -6.40 13.11 71.01
N LYS A 118 -7.35 12.28 71.50
CA LYS A 118 -8.49 12.60 72.44
C LYS A 118 -9.91 13.06 72.03
N VAL A 119 -10.84 12.63 72.92
CA VAL A 119 -12.25 13.06 73.19
C VAL A 119 -13.27 12.71 72.10
N GLY A 120 -14.46 12.15 72.38
CA GLY A 120 -15.15 11.67 73.61
C GLY A 120 -16.49 11.00 73.18
N LEU A 121 -17.47 10.56 73.99
CA LEU A 121 -17.75 10.48 75.44
C LEU A 121 -19.01 9.56 75.60
N ASN A 122 -19.48 9.26 76.84
CA ASN A 122 -20.73 8.58 77.27
C ASN A 122 -20.60 7.05 77.55
N LYS A 123 -20.61 6.54 78.80
CA LYS A 123 -21.70 6.40 79.85
C LYS A 123 -22.53 5.10 79.68
N SER A 124 -22.96 4.34 80.72
CA SER A 124 -22.74 4.41 82.19
C SER A 124 -23.35 3.19 82.98
N GLY A 125 -22.64 2.65 84.00
CA GLY A 125 -23.16 1.99 85.24
C GLY A 125 -23.89 0.63 85.17
N HIS A 126 -24.28 -0.06 86.27
CA HIS A 126 -23.86 -0.07 87.69
C HIS A 126 -24.57 -1.25 88.48
N LEU A 127 -23.85 -1.99 89.34
CA LEU A 127 -24.28 -2.77 90.56
C LEU A 127 -25.39 -3.89 90.59
N ALA A 128 -24.96 -5.11 90.98
CA ALA A 128 -25.42 -6.06 92.05
C ALA A 128 -26.89 -6.25 92.55
N ALA A 129 -27.31 -7.52 92.82
CA ALA A 129 -27.75 -8.06 94.16
C ALA A 129 -28.52 -9.43 94.15
N GLY A 130 -28.25 -10.32 95.14
CA GLY A 130 -29.12 -11.43 95.67
C GLY A 130 -29.26 -12.76 94.87
N LEU A 131 -29.69 -13.91 95.45
CA LEU A 131 -29.94 -14.32 96.86
C LEU A 131 -30.08 -15.87 97.05
N ASP A 132 -29.47 -16.41 98.12
CA ASP A 132 -29.77 -17.58 99.01
C ASP A 132 -30.14 -19.04 98.59
N THR A 133 -29.42 -20.01 99.20
CA THR A 133 -29.96 -21.08 100.11
C THR A 133 -28.84 -21.76 100.94
N SER A 134 -29.15 -22.46 102.06
CA SER A 134 -28.22 -22.98 103.12
C SER A 134 -28.94 -24.06 104.00
N PRO A 135 -28.48 -24.62 105.17
CA PRO A 135 -27.29 -24.34 106.04
C PRO A 135 -26.57 -25.52 106.82
N SER A 136 -25.50 -25.19 107.60
CA SER A 136 -25.10 -25.74 108.94
C SER A 136 -24.62 -27.21 109.15
N SER A 137 -23.87 -27.63 110.22
CA SER A 137 -23.04 -27.00 111.29
C SER A 137 -22.17 -28.07 112.09
N PRO A 138 -21.31 -27.72 113.11
CA PRO A 138 -20.16 -28.57 113.56
C PRO A 138 -20.09 -29.02 115.08
N GLY A 139 -19.08 -29.85 115.45
CA GLY A 139 -18.60 -30.15 116.84
C GLY A 139 -17.94 -31.55 117.01
N GLY A 140 -17.16 -31.94 118.05
CA GLY A 140 -16.45 -31.23 119.15
C GLY A 140 -16.28 -32.07 120.46
N GLY A 141 -15.05 -32.27 121.02
CA GLY A 141 -14.86 -32.92 122.36
C GLY A 141 -13.44 -33.43 122.76
N SER A 142 -13.21 -33.82 124.04
CA SER A 142 -11.92 -34.32 124.62
C SER A 142 -12.10 -35.01 126.02
N VAL A 143 -11.00 -35.52 126.64
CA VAL A 143 -10.75 -35.83 128.11
C VAL A 143 -10.92 -37.29 128.69
N PHE A 144 -9.76 -37.93 128.97
CA PHE A 144 -9.29 -38.74 130.15
C PHE A 144 -10.15 -39.73 131.03
N SER A 145 -9.50 -40.86 131.45
CA SER A 145 -9.18 -41.30 132.86
C SER A 145 -9.84 -42.50 133.65
N LEU A 146 -8.98 -43.24 134.41
CA LEU A 146 -9.12 -43.87 135.78
C LEU A 146 -9.96 -45.18 135.99
N LYS A 147 -9.86 -46.05 137.07
CA LYS A 147 -8.90 -46.31 138.20
C LYS A 147 -9.29 -47.53 139.13
N GLU A 148 -8.30 -48.25 139.72
CA GLU A 148 -8.18 -49.08 140.98
C GLU A 148 -9.21 -50.13 141.54
N GLY A 149 -8.71 -51.02 142.45
CA GLY A 149 -9.43 -51.88 143.44
C GLY A 149 -8.46 -52.71 144.34
N ASN A 150 -8.77 -52.99 145.63
CA ASN A 150 -7.78 -53.38 146.70
C ASN A 150 -8.31 -54.37 147.82
N GLU A 151 -7.55 -54.60 148.93
CA GLU A 151 -7.91 -55.22 150.27
C GLU A 151 -7.89 -56.79 150.44
N SER A 152 -7.97 -57.48 151.62
CA SER A 152 -7.40 -57.44 153.03
C SER A 152 -8.08 -58.57 153.92
N SER A 153 -7.68 -59.10 155.12
CA SER A 153 -6.43 -59.35 155.93
C SER A 153 -6.72 -60.15 157.27
N SER A 154 -5.71 -60.76 157.97
CA SER A 154 -5.68 -61.31 159.40
C SER A 154 -6.41 -62.65 159.81
N SER A 155 -6.21 -63.36 160.98
CA SER A 155 -5.12 -63.63 162.00
C SER A 155 -5.53 -64.66 163.14
N SER A 156 -4.69 -64.95 164.18
CA SER A 156 -4.92 -65.58 165.56
C SER A 156 -5.02 -67.14 165.81
N SER A 157 -4.80 -67.77 167.02
CA SER A 157 -3.87 -67.62 168.21
C SER A 157 -3.92 -68.77 169.32
N ASP A 158 -2.96 -68.79 170.30
CA ASP A 158 -2.93 -69.28 171.76
C ASP A 158 -2.76 -70.79 172.23
N SER A 159 -2.42 -71.24 173.50
CA SER A 159 -1.43 -70.89 174.62
C SER A 159 -1.44 -71.85 175.91
N GLU A 160 -0.37 -71.90 176.78
CA GLU A 160 -0.18 -72.37 178.24
C GLU A 160 -0.37 -73.86 178.78
N SER A 161 0.02 -74.34 180.02
CA SER A 161 1.22 -74.27 180.96
C SER A 161 1.12 -75.15 182.30
N GLU A 162 2.15 -75.17 183.21
CA GLU A 162 2.27 -75.65 184.67
C GLU A 162 2.42 -77.17 185.10
N SER A 163 2.79 -77.64 186.35
CA SER A 163 3.91 -77.37 187.35
C SER A 163 4.02 -78.33 188.63
N PHE A 164 5.09 -78.22 189.48
CA PHE A 164 5.24 -78.56 190.98
C PHE A 164 5.30 -80.06 191.53
N VAL A 165 5.73 -80.52 192.76
CA VAL A 165 6.26 -80.00 194.10
C VAL A 165 7.50 -80.79 194.76
N ASN A 166 7.40 -81.55 195.91
CA ASN A 166 8.52 -82.05 196.84
C ASN A 166 8.19 -83.39 197.65
N ASN A 167 8.76 -83.97 198.77
CA ASN A 167 9.42 -83.56 200.07
C ASN A 167 10.27 -84.67 200.85
N TYR A 168 10.24 -84.84 202.22
CA TYR A 168 11.34 -85.37 203.14
C TYR A 168 10.99 -86.30 204.38
N LEU A 169 12.01 -86.94 205.07
CA LEU A 169 12.16 -87.41 206.52
C LEU A 169 11.47 -88.76 207.05
N ARG A 170 11.77 -89.48 208.19
CA ARG A 170 12.93 -89.67 209.18
C ARG A 170 12.66 -90.60 210.46
N THR A 171 13.63 -91.45 210.94
CA THR A 171 13.82 -92.11 212.31
C THR A 171 12.85 -93.25 212.81
N PRO A 172 13.05 -94.03 213.94
CA PRO A 172 13.92 -93.92 215.14
C PRO A 172 14.68 -95.21 215.65
N LEU A 173 15.07 -95.23 216.94
CA LEU A 173 16.04 -96.11 217.68
C LEU A 173 15.29 -97.26 218.47
N ILE A 174 15.77 -98.17 219.38
CA ILE A 174 16.86 -98.29 220.39
C ILE A 174 17.06 -99.78 220.83
N ILE A 175 18.24 -100.20 221.38
CA ILE A 175 18.49 -101.11 222.57
C ILE A 175 19.81 -101.95 222.52
N SER A 176 20.63 -101.85 223.59
CA SER A 176 21.68 -102.79 224.06
C SER A 176 23.01 -102.95 223.26
N SER A 177 23.96 -103.68 223.86
CA SER A 177 25.38 -103.73 223.49
C SER A 177 25.78 -104.94 222.62
N GLN A 178 26.90 -104.80 221.89
CA GLN A 178 27.66 -105.87 221.23
C GLN A 178 27.13 -106.41 219.87
N SER A 179 26.66 -105.51 218.98
CA SER A 179 26.42 -105.83 217.54
C SER A 179 26.94 -104.77 216.55
N LEU A 180 27.54 -103.67 217.05
CA LEU A 180 27.87 -102.44 216.31
C LEU A 180 29.02 -102.55 215.28
N GLN A 181 29.44 -103.75 214.87
CA GLN A 181 30.52 -103.95 213.89
C GLN A 181 30.04 -104.53 212.55
N GLN A 182 28.83 -105.11 212.47
CA GLN A 182 28.31 -105.67 211.21
C GLN A 182 27.60 -104.61 210.35
N LYS A 183 26.84 -103.70 210.97
CA LYS A 183 25.94 -102.75 210.29
C LYS A 183 26.67 -101.65 209.50
N THR A 184 27.89 -101.31 209.90
CA THR A 184 28.72 -100.29 209.23
C THR A 184 29.01 -100.67 207.77
N ILE A 185 29.30 -101.96 207.53
CA ILE A 185 29.66 -102.49 206.21
C ILE A 185 28.47 -102.45 205.24
N GLU A 186 27.23 -102.57 205.71
CA GLU A 186 26.05 -102.44 204.83
C GLU A 186 25.86 -101.01 204.32
N LEU A 187 25.96 -100.02 205.21
CA LEU A 187 25.70 -98.61 204.85
C LEU A 187 26.79 -97.99 203.97
N GLU A 188 28.05 -98.43 204.10
CA GLU A 188 29.13 -97.99 203.19
C GLU A 188 28.89 -98.45 201.75
N ASN A 189 28.29 -99.64 201.55
CA ASN A 189 27.92 -100.15 200.23
C ASN A 189 26.74 -99.39 199.61
N GLU A 190 25.70 -99.04 200.38
CA GLU A 190 24.58 -98.23 199.88
C GLU A 190 25.01 -96.82 199.47
N LEU A 191 25.94 -96.21 200.23
CA LEU A 191 26.48 -94.89 199.93
C LEU A 191 27.34 -94.89 198.64
N SER A 192 28.07 -95.98 198.38
CA SER A 192 28.75 -96.18 197.09
C SER A 192 27.74 -96.32 195.93
N ALA A 193 26.73 -97.18 196.10
CA ALA A 193 25.76 -97.49 195.04
C ALA A 193 24.85 -96.32 194.63
N LEU A 194 24.66 -95.31 195.49
CA LEU A 194 23.98 -94.06 195.14
C LEU A 194 24.88 -93.06 194.40
N LYS A 195 26.20 -93.09 194.64
CA LYS A 195 27.17 -92.21 194.00
C LYS A 195 27.30 -92.48 192.51
N ASP A 196 27.43 -93.76 192.13
CA ASP A 196 27.57 -94.19 190.74
C ASP A 196 26.31 -93.88 189.89
N LYS A 197 25.13 -93.92 190.53
CA LYS A 197 23.84 -93.55 189.92
C LYS A 197 23.69 -92.05 189.66
N LEU A 198 24.39 -91.20 190.40
CA LEU A 198 24.39 -89.76 190.17
C LEU A 198 25.34 -89.40 189.02
N GLN A 199 26.56 -89.98 189.04
CA GLN A 199 27.58 -89.76 188.01
C GLN A 199 27.17 -90.22 186.61
N THR A 200 26.38 -91.30 186.51
CA THR A 200 25.79 -91.73 185.21
C THR A 200 24.73 -90.75 184.70
N ARG A 201 23.90 -90.18 185.59
CA ARG A 201 22.83 -89.22 185.22
C ARG A 201 23.36 -87.87 184.73
N GLU A 202 24.56 -87.47 185.14
CA GLU A 202 25.24 -86.27 184.61
C GLU A 202 25.78 -86.49 183.18
N ALA A 203 26.23 -87.70 182.85
CA ALA A 203 26.78 -88.01 181.53
C ALA A 203 25.74 -87.93 180.40
N ASP A 204 24.50 -88.39 180.65
CA ASP A 204 23.40 -88.34 179.65
C ASP A 204 23.00 -86.90 179.28
N LEU A 205 22.91 -86.01 180.27
CA LEU A 205 22.58 -84.58 180.05
C LEU A 205 23.67 -83.87 179.24
N GLU A 206 24.93 -84.23 179.47
CA GLU A 206 26.09 -83.69 178.77
C GLU A 206 26.23 -84.25 177.33
N ALA A 207 25.60 -85.39 177.03
CA ALA A 207 25.45 -85.91 175.67
C ALA A 207 24.34 -85.17 174.90
N GLU A 208 23.16 -84.98 175.51
CA GLU A 208 22.01 -84.40 174.81
C GLU A 208 22.18 -82.88 174.56
N ARG A 209 22.89 -82.16 175.44
CA ARG A 209 23.34 -80.78 175.19
C ARG A 209 24.16 -80.65 173.90
N LYS A 210 25.03 -81.62 173.59
CA LYS A 210 25.83 -81.63 172.36
C LYS A 210 24.95 -81.87 171.11
N ARG A 211 23.86 -82.63 171.25
CA ARG A 211 22.90 -82.91 170.18
C ARG A 211 22.14 -81.65 169.74
N VAL A 212 21.65 -80.88 170.71
CA VAL A 212 20.98 -79.57 170.45
C VAL A 212 21.90 -78.61 169.69
N LEU A 213 23.17 -78.55 170.10
CA LEU A 213 24.17 -77.64 169.52
C LEU A 213 24.51 -77.98 168.05
N VAL A 214 24.42 -79.26 167.66
CA VAL A 214 24.54 -79.70 166.26
C VAL A 214 23.31 -79.29 165.44
N LEU A 215 22.10 -79.45 165.98
CA LEU A 215 20.86 -79.07 165.29
C LEU A 215 20.76 -77.56 165.07
N GLN A 216 21.13 -76.73 166.05
CA GLN A 216 21.19 -75.28 165.88
C GLN A 216 22.13 -74.87 164.73
N LYS A 217 23.27 -75.56 164.58
CA LYS A 217 24.19 -75.30 163.47
C LYS A 217 23.57 -75.63 162.11
N GLN A 218 22.84 -76.74 162.00
CA GLN A 218 22.15 -77.11 160.75
C GLN A 218 21.01 -76.16 160.38
N ILE A 219 20.29 -75.62 161.36
CA ILE A 219 19.23 -74.62 161.11
C ILE A 219 19.85 -73.36 160.49
N PHE A 220 20.89 -72.80 161.12
CA PHE A 220 21.60 -71.62 160.59
C PHE A 220 22.20 -71.85 159.19
N GLU A 221 22.72 -73.06 158.92
CA GLU A 221 23.28 -73.46 157.62
C GLU A 221 22.20 -73.72 156.55
N MET A 222 20.93 -73.86 156.94
CA MET A 222 19.78 -73.86 156.03
C MET A 222 19.23 -72.45 155.81
N GLU A 223 19.16 -71.61 156.85
CA GLU A 223 18.72 -70.21 156.76
C GLU A 223 19.60 -69.37 155.83
N THR A 224 20.92 -69.50 155.91
CA THR A 224 21.85 -68.83 154.98
C THR A 224 21.66 -69.30 153.54
N ARG A 225 21.43 -70.59 153.32
CA ARG A 225 21.18 -71.16 151.99
C ARG A 225 19.85 -70.71 151.39
N VAL A 226 18.81 -70.50 152.20
CA VAL A 226 17.54 -69.91 151.76
C VAL A 226 17.76 -68.45 151.35
N SER A 227 18.47 -67.68 152.18
CA SER A 227 18.83 -66.28 151.85
C SER A 227 19.65 -66.17 150.56
N ASP A 228 20.58 -67.09 150.30
CA ASP A 228 21.34 -67.14 149.04
C ASP A 228 20.44 -67.49 147.84
N THR A 229 19.46 -68.39 148.00
CA THR A 229 18.51 -68.71 146.91
C THR A 229 17.53 -67.57 146.63
N ASP A 230 17.07 -66.86 147.66
CA ASP A 230 16.16 -65.71 147.50
C ASP A 230 16.89 -64.54 146.82
N TYR A 231 18.12 -64.24 147.23
CA TYR A 231 18.99 -63.26 146.55
C TYR A 231 19.19 -63.63 145.08
N LYS A 232 19.46 -64.91 144.78
CA LYS A 232 19.63 -65.40 143.41
C LYS A 232 18.32 -65.37 142.60
N SER A 233 17.16 -65.55 143.24
CA SER A 233 15.85 -65.42 142.59
C SER A 233 15.60 -63.97 142.17
N GLY A 234 15.82 -63.00 143.07
CA GLY A 234 15.66 -61.58 142.78
C GLY A 234 16.55 -61.11 141.61
N MET A 235 17.82 -61.55 141.58
CA MET A 235 18.73 -61.26 140.45
C MET A 235 18.19 -61.76 139.09
N LEU A 236 17.55 -62.93 139.06
CA LEU A 236 16.97 -63.50 137.83
C LEU A 236 15.66 -62.81 137.42
N GLU A 237 14.84 -62.37 138.38
CA GLU A 237 13.65 -61.57 138.10
C GLU A 237 14.02 -60.18 137.53
N GLU A 238 15.07 -59.55 138.04
CA GLU A 238 15.58 -58.27 137.51
C GLU A 238 16.17 -58.45 136.10
N GLU A 239 16.94 -59.51 135.83
CA GLU A 239 17.43 -59.83 134.48
C GLU A 239 16.29 -60.10 133.48
N LEU A 240 15.23 -60.78 133.92
CA LEU A 240 14.01 -61.01 133.11
C LEU A 240 13.25 -59.71 132.83
N GLU A 241 13.15 -58.78 133.78
CA GLU A 241 12.47 -57.50 133.56
C GLU A 241 13.30 -56.53 132.72
N VAL A 242 14.63 -56.52 132.84
CA VAL A 242 15.52 -55.84 131.89
C VAL A 242 15.33 -56.40 130.48
N SER A 243 15.30 -57.73 130.33
CA SER A 243 15.08 -58.41 129.04
C SER A 243 13.70 -58.10 128.45
N ARG A 244 12.64 -58.06 129.28
CA ARG A 244 11.29 -57.66 128.88
C ARG A 244 11.27 -56.20 128.39
N ASN A 245 11.96 -55.28 129.06
CA ASN A 245 11.98 -53.88 128.65
C ASN A 245 12.82 -53.65 127.38
N MET A 246 13.91 -54.40 127.19
CA MET A 246 14.64 -54.41 125.91
C MET A 246 13.78 -54.92 124.75
N LEU A 247 13.01 -56.01 124.94
CA LEU A 247 12.07 -56.52 123.95
C LEU A 247 10.93 -55.52 123.66
N LYS A 248 10.42 -54.83 124.70
CA LYS A 248 9.42 -53.76 124.58
C LYS A 248 9.97 -52.53 123.83
N GLY A 249 11.28 -52.30 123.89
CA GLY A 249 12.00 -51.32 123.08
C GLY A 249 12.09 -51.74 121.61
N SER A 250 12.57 -52.95 121.33
CA SER A 250 12.73 -53.43 119.94
C SER A 250 11.39 -53.61 119.22
N VAL A 251 10.33 -54.04 119.90
CA VAL A 251 8.96 -54.11 119.34
C VAL A 251 8.44 -52.71 118.95
N LYS A 252 8.71 -51.67 119.75
CA LYS A 252 8.40 -50.28 119.37
C LYS A 252 9.17 -49.84 118.13
N GLU A 253 10.45 -50.19 118.02
CA GLU A 253 11.26 -49.81 116.85
C GLU A 253 10.82 -50.54 115.59
N ILE A 254 10.50 -51.84 115.68
CA ILE A 254 9.90 -52.61 114.60
C ILE A 254 8.57 -51.99 114.16
N ALA A 255 7.75 -51.47 115.08
CA ALA A 255 6.51 -50.77 114.73
C ALA A 255 6.77 -49.47 113.94
N LYS A 256 7.77 -48.64 114.33
CA LYS A 256 8.18 -47.46 113.55
C LYS A 256 8.72 -47.84 112.17
N LEU A 257 9.60 -48.84 112.10
CA LEU A 257 10.21 -49.29 110.85
C LEU A 257 9.16 -49.85 109.89
N LYS A 258 8.12 -50.53 110.39
CA LYS A 258 6.95 -50.93 109.58
C LYS A 258 6.12 -49.74 109.10
N HIS A 259 5.93 -48.71 109.93
CA HIS A 259 5.22 -47.49 109.52
C HIS A 259 5.98 -46.78 108.40
N LEU A 260 7.28 -46.52 108.60
CA LEU A 260 8.16 -45.91 107.60
C LEU A 260 8.27 -46.75 106.31
N LEU A 261 8.27 -48.08 106.42
CA LEU A 261 8.23 -48.96 105.25
C LEU A 261 6.91 -48.80 104.48
N ASN A 262 5.76 -48.84 105.16
CA ASN A 262 4.45 -48.67 104.54
C ASN A 262 4.26 -47.25 103.95
N GLU A 263 4.82 -46.22 104.57
CA GLU A 263 4.88 -44.86 104.00
C GLU A 263 5.70 -44.85 102.71
N ARG A 264 6.89 -45.47 102.71
CA ARG A 264 7.75 -45.57 101.51
C ARG A 264 7.18 -46.46 100.41
N GLU A 265 6.44 -47.51 100.75
CA GLU A 265 5.68 -48.33 99.81
C GLU A 265 4.53 -47.52 99.18
N SER A 266 3.82 -46.71 99.98
CA SER A 266 2.80 -45.79 99.49
C SER A 266 3.37 -44.69 98.58
N GLU A 267 4.49 -44.07 98.95
CA GLU A 267 5.24 -43.13 98.09
C GLU A 267 5.70 -43.82 96.79
N GLY A 268 6.22 -45.06 96.89
CA GLY A 268 6.64 -45.87 95.75
C GLY A 268 5.51 -46.17 94.77
N HIS A 269 4.33 -46.55 95.28
CA HIS A 269 3.13 -46.74 94.45
C HIS A 269 2.63 -45.44 93.82
N GLN A 270 2.70 -44.30 94.54
CA GLN A 270 2.31 -43.01 93.99
C GLN A 270 3.27 -42.55 92.88
N LEU A 271 4.58 -42.75 93.05
CA LEU A 271 5.59 -42.48 92.03
C LEU A 271 5.47 -43.44 90.83
N GLN A 272 5.11 -44.72 91.06
CA GLN A 272 4.84 -45.68 89.99
C GLN A 272 3.61 -45.25 89.15
N HIS A 273 2.51 -44.84 89.78
CA HIS A 273 1.34 -44.32 89.06
C HIS A 273 1.66 -43.00 88.32
N GLN A 274 2.51 -42.13 88.87
CA GLN A 274 2.97 -40.93 88.15
C GLN A 274 3.85 -41.29 86.94
N LEU A 275 4.70 -42.31 87.07
CA LEU A 275 5.53 -42.83 85.97
C LEU A 275 4.67 -43.46 84.88
N GLU A 276 3.66 -44.25 85.25
CA GLU A 276 2.71 -44.88 84.31
C GLU A 276 1.89 -43.81 83.57
N SER A 277 1.32 -42.83 84.28
CA SER A 277 0.62 -41.69 83.67
C SER A 277 1.52 -40.90 82.72
N ALA A 278 2.76 -40.63 83.10
CA ALA A 278 3.72 -39.94 82.24
C ALA A 278 4.15 -40.79 81.02
N GLN A 279 4.16 -42.12 81.15
CA GLN A 279 4.39 -43.04 80.03
C GLN A 279 3.19 -43.07 79.08
N GLU A 280 1.95 -43.06 79.58
CA GLU A 280 0.75 -42.91 78.76
C GLU A 280 0.76 -41.57 77.99
N ASP A 281 1.04 -40.45 78.66
CA ASP A 281 1.23 -39.14 78.02
C ASP A 281 2.30 -39.19 76.91
N ILE A 282 3.48 -39.79 77.19
CA ILE A 282 4.54 -39.97 76.19
C ILE A 282 4.06 -40.82 75.00
N THR A 283 3.24 -41.85 75.20
CA THR A 283 2.67 -42.62 74.07
C THR A 283 1.66 -41.82 73.26
N THR A 284 0.80 -41.02 73.89
CA THR A 284 -0.19 -40.19 73.15
C THR A 284 0.49 -39.08 72.36
N PHE A 285 1.45 -38.36 72.96
CA PHE A 285 2.27 -37.36 72.25
C PHE A 285 3.08 -37.99 71.11
N LYS A 286 3.60 -39.22 71.28
CA LYS A 286 4.28 -39.93 70.20
C LYS A 286 3.33 -40.25 69.03
N VAL A 287 2.12 -40.72 69.30
CA VAL A 287 1.11 -40.98 68.26
C VAL A 287 0.67 -39.70 67.54
N GLN A 288 0.54 -38.58 68.27
CA GLN A 288 0.28 -37.26 67.69
C GLN A 288 1.43 -36.82 66.78
N LEU A 289 2.67 -36.83 67.29
CA LEU A 289 3.88 -36.50 66.55
C LEU A 289 4.04 -37.36 65.28
N ASP A 290 3.78 -38.66 65.36
CA ASP A 290 3.81 -39.57 64.22
C ASP A 290 2.61 -39.40 63.27
N SER A 291 1.58 -38.62 63.64
CA SER A 291 0.52 -38.15 62.73
C SER A 291 0.84 -36.81 62.07
N GLU A 292 1.44 -35.88 62.82
CA GLU A 292 1.94 -34.60 62.28
C GLU A 292 3.04 -34.83 61.23
N ARG A 293 3.97 -35.77 61.48
CA ARG A 293 4.98 -36.19 60.48
C ARG A 293 4.35 -36.63 59.16
N ARG A 294 3.25 -37.39 59.20
CA ARG A 294 2.54 -37.84 57.99
C ARG A 294 1.91 -36.66 57.25
N LEU A 295 1.25 -35.75 57.97
CA LEU A 295 0.70 -34.53 57.38
C LEU A 295 1.79 -33.62 56.78
N VAL A 296 2.97 -33.53 57.40
CA VAL A 296 4.12 -32.82 56.83
C VAL A 296 4.56 -33.47 55.52
N SER A 297 4.74 -34.80 55.47
CA SER A 297 5.11 -35.47 54.21
C SER A 297 4.03 -35.40 53.12
N GLU A 298 2.74 -35.43 53.46
CA GLU A 298 1.63 -35.18 52.53
C GLU A 298 1.59 -33.74 52.00
N LEU A 299 2.18 -32.78 52.71
CA LEU A 299 2.38 -31.40 52.26
C LEU A 299 3.67 -31.27 51.42
N GLU A 300 4.76 -31.93 51.82
CA GLU A 300 6.02 -31.99 51.05
C GLU A 300 5.79 -32.60 49.65
N GLU A 301 5.09 -33.74 49.55
CA GLU A 301 4.70 -34.33 48.25
C GLU A 301 3.82 -33.41 47.40
N ARG A 302 3.05 -32.53 48.05
CA ARG A 302 2.16 -31.57 47.36
C ARG A 302 2.95 -30.37 46.84
N ILE A 303 3.90 -29.88 47.62
CA ILE A 303 4.87 -28.85 47.23
C ILE A 303 5.74 -29.36 46.07
N VAL A 304 6.24 -30.59 46.14
CA VAL A 304 7.02 -31.21 45.04
C VAL A 304 6.20 -31.30 43.76
N ARG A 305 4.93 -31.72 43.84
CA ARG A 305 4.02 -31.72 42.68
C ARG A 305 3.79 -30.32 42.12
N TYR A 306 3.45 -29.34 42.95
CA TYR A 306 3.24 -27.96 42.49
C TYR A 306 4.50 -27.32 41.91
N ASN A 307 5.70 -27.64 42.43
CA ASN A 307 6.96 -27.17 41.87
C ASN A 307 7.22 -27.76 40.46
N ALA A 308 6.91 -29.04 40.24
CA ALA A 308 6.98 -29.63 38.89
C ALA A 308 5.96 -28.98 37.94
N ASP A 309 4.70 -28.84 38.38
CA ASP A 309 3.62 -28.13 37.67
C ASP A 309 3.99 -26.68 37.31
N VAL A 310 4.81 -26.02 38.14
CA VAL A 310 5.35 -24.68 37.85
C VAL A 310 6.48 -24.74 36.84
N SER A 311 7.49 -25.61 37.01
CA SER A 311 8.60 -25.71 36.06
C SER A 311 8.19 -26.16 34.65
N ASP A 312 7.16 -27.00 34.53
CA ASP A 312 6.56 -27.36 33.23
C ASP A 312 5.88 -26.14 32.57
N ARG A 313 5.21 -25.28 33.37
CA ARG A 313 4.63 -24.02 32.88
C ARG A 313 5.71 -23.00 32.53
N GLU A 314 6.78 -22.89 33.31
CA GLU A 314 7.95 -22.05 33.00
C GLU A 314 8.64 -22.50 31.71
N LEU A 315 8.61 -23.80 31.39
CA LEU A 315 9.12 -24.34 30.11
C LEU A 315 8.20 -23.99 28.95
N MET A 316 6.88 -24.23 29.09
CA MET A 316 5.87 -23.84 28.09
C MET A 316 5.89 -22.33 27.79
N VAL A 317 6.07 -21.47 28.82
CA VAL A 317 6.19 -20.03 28.64
C VAL A 317 7.41 -19.68 27.80
N ARG A 318 8.59 -20.28 28.07
CA ARG A 318 9.80 -20.05 27.27
C ARG A 318 9.68 -20.55 25.83
N GLU A 319 8.98 -21.66 25.60
CA GLU A 319 8.68 -22.14 24.23
C GLU A 319 7.75 -21.17 23.48
N LEU A 320 6.76 -20.59 24.16
CA LEU A 320 5.88 -19.56 23.60
C LEU A 320 6.61 -18.22 23.38
N GLU A 321 7.54 -17.82 24.25
CA GLU A 321 8.39 -16.63 24.08
C GLU A 321 9.29 -16.75 22.84
N VAL A 322 9.90 -17.92 22.62
CA VAL A 322 10.68 -18.19 21.40
C VAL A 322 9.79 -18.18 20.16
N ALA A 323 8.65 -18.86 20.19
CA ALA A 323 7.71 -18.88 19.06
C ALA A 323 7.13 -17.49 18.74
N LEU A 324 6.93 -16.64 19.75
CA LEU A 324 6.52 -15.24 19.57
C LEU A 324 7.63 -14.42 18.91
N HIS A 325 8.87 -14.51 19.40
CA HIS A 325 10.01 -13.82 18.80
C HIS A 325 10.26 -14.25 17.34
N ASP A 326 10.18 -15.54 17.05
CA ASP A 326 10.33 -16.06 15.69
C ASP A 326 9.22 -15.55 14.76
N ALA A 327 7.98 -15.43 15.24
CA ALA A 327 6.87 -14.84 14.50
C ALA A 327 7.04 -13.32 14.31
N GLU A 328 7.45 -12.58 15.34
CA GLU A 328 7.76 -11.15 15.23
C GLU A 328 8.90 -10.88 14.23
N GLN A 329 9.93 -11.72 14.21
CA GLN A 329 11.01 -11.65 13.22
C GLN A 329 10.50 -11.95 11.80
N GLN A 330 9.64 -12.96 11.62
CA GLN A 330 9.02 -13.26 10.32
C GLN A 330 8.16 -12.09 9.82
N PHE A 331 7.25 -11.55 10.65
CA PHE A 331 6.44 -10.39 10.27
C PHE A 331 7.29 -9.14 9.98
N SER A 332 8.40 -8.95 10.70
CA SER A 332 9.35 -7.86 10.43
C SER A 332 10.04 -8.02 9.06
N GLN A 333 10.40 -9.26 8.68
CA GLN A 333 10.96 -9.56 7.35
C GLN A 333 9.91 -9.39 6.25
N GLU A 334 8.73 -10.01 6.37
CA GLU A 334 7.64 -9.88 5.39
C GLU A 334 7.26 -8.41 5.16
N LYS A 335 7.20 -7.62 6.24
CA LYS A 335 6.97 -6.17 6.16
C LYS A 335 8.08 -5.46 5.37
N ALA A 336 9.34 -5.77 5.61
CA ALA A 336 10.46 -5.16 4.88
C ALA A 336 10.46 -5.54 3.39
N GLU A 337 10.07 -6.78 3.06
CA GLU A 337 9.92 -7.25 1.68
C GLU A 337 8.74 -6.54 0.98
N LEU A 338 7.60 -6.38 1.65
CA LEU A 338 6.46 -5.60 1.15
C LEU A 338 6.77 -4.11 0.99
N GLU A 339 7.50 -3.48 1.92
CA GLU A 339 7.96 -2.10 1.80
C GLU A 339 8.92 -1.93 0.59
N ALA A 340 9.78 -2.91 0.33
CA ALA A 340 10.65 -2.93 -0.86
C ALA A 340 9.85 -3.12 -2.17
N GLU A 341 8.84 -4.01 -2.20
CA GLU A 341 7.98 -4.16 -3.38
C GLU A 341 7.21 -2.85 -3.66
N VAL A 342 6.59 -2.24 -2.63
CA VAL A 342 5.88 -0.97 -2.74
C VAL A 342 6.80 0.13 -3.29
N LEU A 343 8.04 0.24 -2.81
CA LEU A 343 9.02 1.17 -3.37
C LEU A 343 9.25 0.91 -4.87
N SER A 344 9.52 -0.34 -5.26
CA SER A 344 9.74 -0.70 -6.68
C SER A 344 8.53 -0.40 -7.57
N LEU A 345 7.31 -0.57 -7.05
CA LEU A 345 6.06 -0.24 -7.75
C LEU A 345 5.88 1.28 -7.88
N THR A 346 6.22 2.08 -6.87
CA THR A 346 6.18 3.55 -6.97
C THR A 346 7.21 4.10 -7.97
N GLU A 347 8.42 3.54 -8.03
CA GLU A 347 9.41 3.89 -9.06
C GLU A 347 8.90 3.54 -10.47
N ARG A 348 8.29 2.37 -10.63
CA ARG A 348 7.69 1.93 -11.89
C ARG A 348 6.53 2.84 -12.30
N GLN A 349 5.68 3.25 -11.37
CA GLN A 349 4.60 4.20 -11.60
C GLN A 349 5.16 5.55 -12.07
N ALA A 350 6.15 6.11 -11.37
CA ALA A 350 6.78 7.37 -11.75
C ALA A 350 7.47 7.31 -13.14
N LEU A 351 8.00 6.15 -13.54
CA LEU A 351 8.52 5.92 -14.89
C LEU A 351 7.40 5.88 -15.95
N LEU A 352 6.25 5.28 -15.65
CA LEU A 352 5.09 5.25 -16.54
C LEU A 352 4.48 6.66 -16.68
N ASP A 353 4.32 7.40 -15.60
CA ASP A 353 3.81 8.79 -15.61
C ASP A 353 4.72 9.74 -16.41
N ARG A 354 6.05 9.53 -16.34
CA ARG A 354 7.00 10.26 -17.19
C ARG A 354 6.77 9.96 -18.68
N LYS A 355 6.56 8.69 -19.04
CA LYS A 355 6.29 8.26 -20.42
C LYS A 355 4.92 8.70 -20.92
N LEU A 356 3.91 8.78 -20.06
CA LEU A 356 2.59 9.33 -20.42
C LEU A 356 2.72 10.81 -20.79
N LYS A 357 3.38 11.62 -19.96
CA LYS A 357 3.63 13.04 -20.24
C LYS A 357 4.45 13.28 -21.51
N GLU A 358 5.44 12.43 -21.80
CA GLU A 358 6.18 12.43 -23.07
C GLU A 358 5.25 12.18 -24.27
N ARG A 359 4.33 11.21 -24.17
CA ARG A 359 3.35 10.91 -25.23
C ARG A 359 2.31 12.01 -25.39
N GLU A 360 1.82 12.60 -24.30
CA GLU A 360 0.91 13.77 -24.33
C GLU A 360 1.53 14.97 -25.05
N LEU A 361 2.81 15.26 -24.79
CA LEU A 361 3.54 16.32 -25.50
C LEU A 361 3.67 15.99 -26.99
N ARG A 362 4.02 14.74 -27.33
CA ARG A 362 4.14 14.33 -28.74
C ARG A 362 2.80 14.32 -29.48
N ILE A 363 1.68 14.05 -28.80
CA ILE A 363 0.33 14.17 -29.37
C ILE A 363 0.05 15.63 -29.71
N LYS A 364 0.25 16.57 -28.78
CA LYS A 364 0.04 18.02 -29.00
C LYS A 364 0.88 18.55 -30.16
N GLU A 365 2.15 18.15 -30.23
CA GLU A 365 3.05 18.51 -31.35
C GLU A 365 2.51 18.00 -32.70
N LEU A 366 1.98 16.78 -32.75
CA LEU A 366 1.38 16.22 -33.98
C LEU A 366 0.03 16.89 -34.32
N GLU A 367 -0.78 17.25 -33.34
CA GLU A 367 -2.02 18.01 -33.53
C GLU A 367 -1.75 19.41 -34.11
N GLU A 368 -0.72 20.10 -33.61
CA GLU A 368 -0.27 21.40 -34.11
C GLU A 368 0.25 21.29 -35.56
N ASN A 369 1.11 20.31 -35.85
CA ASN A 369 1.60 20.05 -37.22
C ASN A 369 0.44 19.73 -38.19
N ILE A 370 -0.56 18.97 -37.74
CA ILE A 370 -1.78 18.68 -38.53
C ILE A 370 -2.61 19.95 -38.74
N LEU A 371 -2.69 20.87 -37.77
CA LEU A 371 -3.37 22.15 -37.91
C LEU A 371 -2.66 23.06 -38.91
N ILE A 372 -1.34 23.21 -38.81
CA ILE A 372 -0.49 23.97 -39.74
C ILE A 372 -0.68 23.44 -41.16
N SER A 373 -0.51 22.13 -41.38
CA SER A 373 -0.65 21.51 -42.70
C SER A 373 -2.06 21.67 -43.29
N LYS A 374 -3.13 21.69 -42.46
CA LYS A 374 -4.50 22.02 -42.90
C LYS A 374 -4.60 23.47 -43.38
N VAL A 375 -4.02 24.43 -42.65
CA VAL A 375 -4.02 25.85 -43.02
C VAL A 375 -3.22 26.08 -44.32
N GLU A 376 -2.01 25.51 -44.43
CA GLU A 376 -1.20 25.56 -45.65
C GLU A 376 -1.92 24.97 -46.87
N LYS A 377 -2.63 23.84 -46.68
CA LYS A 377 -3.41 23.21 -47.75
C LYS A 377 -4.57 24.10 -48.21
N ILE A 378 -5.26 24.78 -47.29
CA ILE A 378 -6.33 25.74 -47.59
C ILE A 378 -5.75 26.94 -48.34
N GLU A 379 -4.62 27.48 -47.89
CA GLU A 379 -3.97 28.62 -48.54
C GLU A 379 -3.48 28.29 -49.95
N MET A 380 -2.79 27.16 -50.12
CA MET A 380 -2.37 26.65 -51.43
C MET A 380 -3.56 26.39 -52.36
N GLN A 381 -4.72 25.95 -51.83
CA GLN A 381 -5.94 25.81 -52.61
C GLN A 381 -6.54 27.18 -52.99
N ARG A 382 -6.49 28.17 -52.10
CA ARG A 382 -6.92 29.56 -52.36
C ARG A 382 -6.07 30.20 -53.46
N VAL A 383 -4.75 30.04 -53.41
CA VAL A 383 -3.82 30.52 -54.44
C VAL A 383 -4.11 29.88 -55.80
N ARG A 384 -4.22 28.54 -55.89
CA ARG A 384 -4.55 27.86 -57.15
C ARG A 384 -5.88 28.30 -57.77
N VAL A 385 -6.91 28.54 -56.95
CA VAL A 385 -8.21 29.05 -57.44
C VAL A 385 -8.08 30.48 -57.95
N ALA A 386 -7.24 31.32 -57.35
CA ALA A 386 -6.95 32.66 -57.86
C ALA A 386 -6.17 32.62 -59.19
N GLU A 387 -5.18 31.74 -59.31
CA GLU A 387 -4.42 31.50 -60.55
C GLU A 387 -5.32 30.99 -61.70
N GLU A 388 -6.18 29.99 -61.43
CA GLU A 388 -7.14 29.48 -62.41
C GLU A 388 -8.11 30.57 -62.87
N MET A 389 -8.63 31.37 -61.94
CA MET A 389 -9.52 32.49 -62.26
C MET A 389 -8.82 33.59 -63.09
N ALA A 390 -7.56 33.90 -62.79
CA ALA A 390 -6.77 34.86 -63.54
C ALA A 390 -6.53 34.38 -65.00
N LEU A 391 -6.05 33.16 -65.17
CA LEU A 391 -5.87 32.54 -66.49
C LEU A 391 -7.19 32.44 -67.27
N LYS A 392 -8.31 32.19 -66.59
CA LYS A 392 -9.65 32.18 -67.19
C LYS A 392 -10.09 33.58 -67.66
N THR A 393 -9.79 34.63 -66.89
CA THR A 393 -10.05 36.01 -67.35
C THR A 393 -9.16 36.42 -68.52
N GLU A 394 -7.90 36.00 -68.55
CA GLU A 394 -6.99 36.24 -69.68
C GLU A 394 -7.46 35.51 -70.95
N ASN A 395 -7.85 34.23 -70.86
CA ASN A 395 -8.39 33.49 -71.99
C ASN A 395 -9.70 34.11 -72.53
N ASN A 396 -10.57 34.63 -71.65
CA ASN A 396 -11.77 35.35 -72.07
C ASN A 396 -11.43 36.67 -72.79
N GLN A 397 -10.44 37.43 -72.30
CA GLN A 397 -9.96 38.66 -72.94
C GLN A 397 -9.36 38.38 -74.33
N LEU A 398 -8.49 37.37 -74.44
CA LEU A 398 -7.92 36.93 -75.72
C LEU A 398 -9.00 36.42 -76.69
N LEU A 399 -10.06 35.78 -76.20
CA LEU A 399 -11.19 35.36 -77.04
C LEU A 399 -11.96 36.57 -77.61
N VAL A 400 -12.15 37.64 -76.83
CA VAL A 400 -12.74 38.90 -77.32
C VAL A 400 -11.85 39.52 -78.39
N GLU A 401 -10.54 39.69 -78.13
CA GLU A 401 -9.60 40.24 -79.12
C GLU A 401 -9.52 39.40 -80.41
N LEU A 402 -9.64 38.08 -80.32
CA LEU A 402 -9.70 37.20 -81.48
C LEU A 402 -11.02 37.34 -82.26
N SER A 403 -12.13 37.71 -81.60
CA SER A 403 -13.39 38.04 -82.27
C SER A 403 -13.31 39.40 -82.97
N GLU A 404 -12.79 40.43 -82.31
CA GLU A 404 -12.58 41.76 -82.90
C GLU A 404 -11.63 41.68 -84.11
N ARG A 405 -10.49 40.98 -84.00
CA ARG A 405 -9.56 40.80 -85.12
C ARG A 405 -10.17 40.01 -86.28
N ARG A 406 -11.08 39.06 -86.01
CA ARG A 406 -11.84 38.35 -87.04
C ARG A 406 -12.77 39.30 -87.80
N GLU A 407 -13.49 40.17 -87.11
CA GLU A 407 -14.37 41.17 -87.73
C GLU A 407 -13.57 42.16 -88.58
N HIS A 408 -12.41 42.63 -88.10
CA HIS A 408 -11.50 43.48 -88.87
C HIS A 408 -11.01 42.80 -90.15
N ILE A 409 -10.66 41.51 -90.10
CA ILE A 409 -10.29 40.72 -91.28
C ILE A 409 -11.48 40.56 -92.24
N GLU A 410 -12.71 40.37 -91.74
CA GLU A 410 -13.90 40.29 -92.58
C GLU A 410 -14.21 41.62 -93.29
N VAL A 411 -14.02 42.76 -92.62
CA VAL A 411 -14.10 44.09 -93.23
C VAL A 411 -13.03 44.25 -94.31
N LEU A 412 -11.76 43.92 -94.01
CA LEU A 412 -10.66 44.04 -94.96
C LEU A 412 -10.86 43.15 -96.20
N ASN A 413 -11.37 41.93 -96.04
CA ASN A 413 -11.72 41.06 -97.15
C ASN A 413 -12.83 41.67 -98.02
N LYS A 414 -13.89 42.22 -97.41
CA LYS A 414 -14.95 42.96 -98.13
C LYS A 414 -14.45 44.21 -98.84
N GLU A 415 -13.31 44.78 -98.45
CA GLU A 415 -12.65 45.86 -99.19
C GLU A 415 -11.76 45.33 -100.32
N PHE A 416 -10.99 44.27 -100.07
CA PHE A 416 -10.21 43.58 -101.09
C PHE A 416 -11.09 43.10 -102.25
N ASP A 417 -12.26 42.51 -101.98
CA ASP A 417 -13.20 42.09 -103.03
C ASP A 417 -13.73 43.29 -103.85
N LYS A 418 -13.97 44.46 -103.24
CA LYS A 418 -14.33 45.68 -103.98
C LYS A 418 -13.18 46.17 -104.86
N PHE A 419 -11.94 46.08 -104.40
CA PHE A 419 -10.76 46.44 -105.21
C PHE A 419 -10.53 45.44 -106.33
N LYS A 420 -10.74 44.14 -106.08
CA LYS A 420 -10.67 43.09 -107.11
C LYS A 420 -11.73 43.30 -108.19
N LEU A 421 -12.99 43.54 -107.82
CA LEU A 421 -14.04 43.86 -108.80
C LEU A 421 -13.72 45.12 -109.64
N LYS A 422 -13.15 46.17 -109.03
CA LYS A 422 -12.66 47.35 -109.77
C LYS A 422 -11.51 47.01 -110.72
N TYR A 423 -10.58 46.15 -110.31
CA TYR A 423 -9.49 45.69 -111.15
C TYR A 423 -10.00 44.86 -112.34
N ASP A 424 -10.90 43.91 -112.09
CA ASP A 424 -11.52 43.07 -113.12
C ASP A 424 -12.31 43.93 -114.14
N MET A 425 -13.02 44.97 -113.67
CA MET A 425 -13.67 45.98 -114.53
C MET A 425 -12.68 46.77 -115.40
N LEU A 426 -11.57 47.26 -114.82
CA LEU A 426 -10.55 48.01 -115.55
C LEU A 426 -9.78 47.13 -116.54
N VAL A 427 -9.57 45.84 -116.23
CA VAL A 427 -9.01 44.86 -117.17
C VAL A 427 -9.94 44.69 -118.37
N ALA A 428 -11.26 44.51 -118.13
CA ALA A 428 -12.25 44.40 -119.20
C ALA A 428 -12.38 45.67 -120.05
N GLU A 429 -12.30 46.86 -119.45
CA GLU A 429 -12.24 48.13 -120.20
C GLU A 429 -10.97 48.21 -121.06
N LYS A 430 -9.81 47.87 -120.50
CA LYS A 430 -8.52 47.81 -121.20
C LYS A 430 -8.57 46.81 -122.36
N ASP A 431 -9.15 45.62 -122.18
CA ASP A 431 -9.31 44.62 -123.26
C ASP A 431 -10.26 45.13 -124.36
N GLY A 432 -11.35 45.83 -123.98
CA GLY A 432 -12.25 46.50 -124.92
C GLY A 432 -11.61 47.68 -125.67
N LEU A 433 -10.61 48.34 -125.08
CA LEU A 433 -9.80 49.36 -125.74
C LEU A 433 -8.73 48.73 -126.66
N THR A 434 -8.09 47.64 -126.24
CA THR A 434 -7.18 46.85 -127.09
C THR A 434 -7.89 46.35 -128.34
N ALA A 435 -9.07 45.73 -128.22
CA ALA A 435 -9.84 45.27 -129.38
C ALA A 435 -10.24 46.41 -130.35
N LYS A 436 -10.50 47.63 -129.83
CA LYS A 436 -10.71 48.82 -130.67
C LYS A 436 -9.42 49.27 -131.36
N ALA A 437 -8.28 49.24 -130.66
CA ALA A 437 -6.98 49.56 -131.22
C ALA A 437 -6.60 48.58 -132.34
N ASP A 438 -6.77 47.26 -132.12
CA ASP A 438 -6.52 46.22 -133.13
C ASP A 438 -7.42 46.40 -134.36
N THR A 439 -8.70 46.75 -134.14
CA THR A 439 -9.64 47.09 -135.22
C THR A 439 -9.20 48.33 -136.01
N LEU A 440 -8.68 49.36 -135.33
CA LEU A 440 -8.14 50.56 -135.98
C LEU A 440 -6.83 50.26 -136.73
N ILE A 441 -5.94 49.45 -136.16
CA ILE A 441 -4.70 49.00 -136.81
C ILE A 441 -5.02 48.23 -138.08
N ALA A 442 -5.97 47.27 -138.05
CA ALA A 442 -6.41 46.56 -139.24
C ALA A 442 -7.03 47.49 -140.30
N ASN A 443 -7.83 48.50 -139.89
CA ASN A 443 -8.35 49.51 -140.79
C ASN A 443 -7.25 50.40 -141.40
N VAL A 444 -6.22 50.76 -140.63
CA VAL A 444 -5.04 51.48 -141.13
C VAL A 444 -4.26 50.61 -142.11
N SER A 445 -3.94 49.35 -141.79
CA SER A 445 -3.24 48.45 -142.72
C SER A 445 -4.03 48.19 -144.02
N THR A 446 -5.36 48.13 -143.99
CA THR A 446 -6.15 48.04 -145.24
C THR A 446 -6.14 49.36 -146.03
N ARG A 447 -6.02 50.51 -145.36
CA ARG A 447 -5.81 51.81 -146.02
C ARG A 447 -4.41 51.96 -146.58
N ASP A 448 -3.38 51.50 -145.89
CA ASP A 448 -2.00 51.50 -146.36
C ASP A 448 -1.86 50.57 -147.58
N ASN A 449 -2.49 49.40 -147.58
CA ASN A 449 -2.57 48.52 -148.75
C ASN A 449 -3.30 49.20 -149.94
N GLN A 450 -4.36 49.99 -149.68
CA GLN A 450 -5.03 50.79 -150.71
C GLN A 450 -4.13 51.92 -151.24
N ILE A 451 -3.37 52.57 -150.37
CA ILE A 451 -2.41 53.62 -150.74
C ILE A 451 -1.28 53.02 -151.59
N GLN A 452 -0.68 51.90 -151.17
CA GLN A 452 0.37 51.21 -151.92
C GLN A 452 -0.12 50.75 -153.32
N ALA A 453 -1.38 50.31 -153.44
CA ALA A 453 -2.01 50.02 -154.74
C ALA A 453 -2.20 51.28 -155.61
N MET A 454 -2.53 52.43 -155.02
CA MET A 454 -2.58 53.71 -155.73
C MET A 454 -1.18 54.24 -156.09
N GLU A 455 -0.16 54.02 -155.25
CA GLU A 455 1.21 54.46 -155.48
C GLU A 455 1.89 53.65 -156.60
N THR A 456 1.69 52.33 -156.61
CA THR A 456 2.14 51.47 -157.72
C THR A 456 1.46 51.84 -159.03
N HIS A 457 0.14 52.10 -159.02
CA HIS A 457 -0.57 52.64 -160.18
C HIS A 457 -0.08 54.05 -160.61
N GLN A 458 0.24 54.94 -159.66
CA GLN A 458 0.88 56.22 -159.99
C GLN A 458 2.29 56.04 -160.57
N CYS A 459 3.06 55.08 -160.09
CA CYS A 459 4.39 54.77 -160.62
C CYS A 459 4.28 54.26 -162.08
N GLN A 460 3.33 53.37 -162.35
CA GLN A 460 2.98 52.89 -163.68
C GLN A 460 2.66 54.07 -164.62
N LEU A 461 1.73 54.95 -164.23
CA LEU A 461 1.37 56.15 -165.01
C LEU A 461 2.51 57.16 -165.17
N ARG A 462 3.48 57.22 -164.24
CA ARG A 462 4.68 58.06 -164.40
C ARG A 462 5.61 57.48 -165.45
N LYS A 463 5.83 56.16 -165.44
CA LYS A 463 6.64 55.46 -166.44
C LYS A 463 6.03 55.57 -167.84
N GLU A 464 4.72 55.37 -167.98
CA GLU A 464 4.01 55.57 -169.26
C GLU A 464 4.14 57.02 -169.78
N ARG A 465 4.11 58.01 -168.89
CA ARG A 465 4.35 59.42 -169.26
C ARG A 465 5.81 59.70 -169.63
N GLU A 466 6.77 59.04 -168.99
CA GLU A 466 8.20 59.16 -169.27
C GLU A 466 8.50 58.56 -170.66
N GLU A 467 7.99 57.37 -170.95
CA GLU A 467 8.05 56.72 -172.27
C GLU A 467 7.42 57.60 -173.36
N LEU A 468 6.21 58.13 -173.13
CA LEU A 468 5.55 59.05 -174.07
C LEU A 468 6.31 60.39 -174.23
N THR A 469 7.07 60.82 -173.20
CA THR A 469 7.91 62.02 -173.25
C THR A 469 9.19 61.77 -174.05
N ASP A 470 9.77 60.57 -173.97
CA ASP A 470 10.90 60.17 -174.81
C ASP A 470 10.48 59.98 -176.28
N GLU A 471 9.31 59.38 -176.54
CA GLU A 471 8.70 59.36 -177.88
C GLU A 471 8.51 60.78 -178.43
N TYR A 472 7.92 61.68 -177.64
CA TYR A 472 7.75 63.09 -178.01
C TYR A 472 9.08 63.80 -178.26
N GLN A 473 10.10 63.60 -177.41
CA GLN A 473 11.43 64.18 -177.60
C GLN A 473 12.10 63.66 -178.87
N ASN A 474 11.92 62.38 -179.21
CA ASN A 474 12.49 61.81 -180.44
C ASN A 474 11.76 62.31 -181.69
N ALA A 475 10.43 62.48 -181.63
CA ALA A 475 9.66 63.17 -182.66
C ALA A 475 10.08 64.64 -182.81
N GLN A 476 10.37 65.33 -181.69
CA GLN A 476 10.84 66.71 -181.71
C GLN A 476 12.24 66.85 -182.33
N LYS A 477 13.19 65.94 -182.02
CA LYS A 477 14.49 65.86 -182.69
C LYS A 477 14.34 65.69 -184.21
N LEU A 478 13.46 64.79 -184.65
CA LEU A 478 13.18 64.58 -186.07
C LEU A 478 12.56 65.83 -186.74
N ILE A 479 11.68 66.53 -186.03
CA ILE A 479 11.13 67.83 -186.47
C ILE A 479 12.25 68.88 -186.60
N ASP A 480 13.22 68.91 -185.69
CA ASP A 480 14.30 69.89 -185.70
C ASP A 480 15.40 69.55 -186.75
N GLU A 481 15.65 68.28 -187.04
CA GLU A 481 16.41 67.85 -188.24
C GLU A 481 15.71 68.27 -189.54
N LEU A 482 14.39 68.11 -189.62
CA LEU A 482 13.60 68.58 -190.76
C LEU A 482 13.60 70.11 -190.88
N LYS A 483 13.56 70.86 -189.78
CA LYS A 483 13.73 72.33 -189.78
C LYS A 483 15.11 72.71 -190.29
N LEU A 484 16.18 72.09 -189.79
CA LEU A 484 17.54 72.36 -190.26
C LEU A 484 17.65 72.12 -191.78
N ARG A 485 17.02 71.05 -192.29
CA ARG A 485 16.97 70.78 -193.73
C ARG A 485 16.13 71.79 -194.52
N VAL A 486 15.08 72.37 -193.92
CA VAL A 486 14.33 73.50 -194.49
C VAL A 486 15.18 74.77 -194.49
N ASP A 487 15.94 75.05 -193.43
CA ASP A 487 16.84 76.21 -193.35
C ASP A 487 18.00 76.09 -194.35
N GLU A 488 18.57 74.90 -194.56
CA GLU A 488 19.55 74.66 -195.64
C GLU A 488 18.97 75.00 -197.03
N LEU A 489 17.75 74.55 -197.32
CA LEU A 489 17.05 74.84 -198.57
C LEU A 489 16.68 76.34 -198.70
N GLN A 490 16.27 76.97 -197.60
CA GLN A 490 15.92 78.39 -197.54
C GLN A 490 17.15 79.27 -197.76
N ASN A 491 18.31 78.92 -197.19
CA ASN A 491 19.57 79.62 -197.43
C ASN A 491 20.00 79.56 -198.91
N GLU A 492 19.82 78.43 -199.60
CA GLU A 492 20.08 78.35 -201.04
C GLU A 492 19.07 79.18 -201.86
N VAL A 493 17.79 79.20 -201.47
CA VAL A 493 16.77 80.09 -202.07
C VAL A 493 17.12 81.57 -201.87
N ASP A 494 17.60 81.97 -200.69
CA ASP A 494 17.98 83.36 -200.42
C ASP A 494 19.31 83.73 -201.10
N ARG A 495 20.26 82.79 -201.23
CA ARG A 495 21.47 82.97 -202.06
C ARG A 495 21.11 83.23 -203.53
N GLN A 496 20.09 82.54 -204.05
CA GLN A 496 19.53 82.82 -205.38
C GLN A 496 18.81 84.18 -205.43
N ARG A 497 18.09 84.56 -204.37
CA ARG A 497 17.38 85.85 -204.25
C ARG A 497 18.33 87.06 -204.25
N VAL A 498 19.49 86.96 -203.59
CA VAL A 498 20.53 88.00 -203.58
C VAL A 498 21.10 88.20 -204.98
N LEU A 499 21.49 87.11 -205.67
CA LEU A 499 21.98 87.17 -207.06
C LEU A 499 20.97 87.82 -208.04
N ILE A 500 19.67 87.68 -207.78
CA ILE A 500 18.61 88.35 -208.56
C ILE A 500 18.48 89.84 -208.18
N SER A 501 18.67 90.20 -206.91
CA SER A 501 18.59 91.58 -206.42
C SER A 501 19.77 92.45 -206.88
N ASP A 502 20.99 91.94 -206.83
CA ASP A 502 22.20 92.68 -207.21
C ASP A 502 22.14 93.05 -208.70
N GLY A 503 21.85 92.04 -209.55
CA GLY A 503 21.58 92.22 -210.98
C GLY A 503 20.29 93.01 -211.30
N ALA A 504 19.57 93.50 -210.29
CA ALA A 504 18.47 94.47 -210.44
C ALA A 504 18.84 95.87 -209.91
N GLU A 505 19.76 96.01 -208.95
CA GLU A 505 20.26 97.31 -208.49
C GLU A 505 21.28 97.90 -209.47
N GLU A 506 22.14 97.10 -210.09
CA GLU A 506 23.03 97.56 -211.18
C GLU A 506 22.23 98.25 -212.30
N LYS A 507 21.04 97.73 -212.61
CA LYS A 507 20.10 98.30 -213.59
C LYS A 507 19.45 99.60 -213.10
N ARG A 508 19.29 99.80 -211.79
CA ARG A 508 18.77 101.05 -211.20
C ARG A 508 19.84 102.13 -211.11
N GLU A 509 21.09 101.77 -210.82
CA GLU A 509 22.23 102.69 -210.82
C GLU A 509 22.47 103.28 -212.22
N ALA A 510 22.44 102.43 -213.27
CA ALA A 510 22.54 102.88 -214.66
C ALA A 510 21.47 103.93 -215.05
N ILE A 511 20.26 103.83 -214.50
CA ILE A 511 19.18 104.81 -214.72
C ILE A 511 19.48 106.11 -213.95
N ARG A 512 19.93 106.02 -212.69
CA ARG A 512 20.26 107.20 -211.86
C ARG A 512 21.41 108.03 -212.46
N GLN A 513 22.44 107.37 -213.01
CA GLN A 513 23.52 108.01 -213.78
C GLN A 513 22.99 108.80 -214.98
N LEU A 514 22.06 108.21 -215.75
CA LEU A 514 21.49 108.83 -216.95
C LEU A 514 20.71 110.11 -216.62
N CYS A 515 19.86 110.08 -215.59
CA CYS A 515 19.06 111.23 -215.16
C CYS A 515 19.90 112.45 -214.77
N PHE A 516 21.03 112.25 -214.08
CA PHE A 516 21.89 113.35 -213.62
C PHE A 516 22.50 114.16 -214.78
N SER A 517 22.79 113.49 -215.90
CA SER A 517 23.30 114.15 -217.11
C SER A 517 22.25 115.06 -217.78
N LEU A 518 20.97 114.72 -217.68
CA LEU A 518 19.86 115.49 -218.26
C LEU A 518 19.63 116.82 -217.54
N GLU A 519 19.72 116.83 -216.21
CA GLU A 519 19.55 118.05 -215.42
C GLU A 519 20.67 119.08 -215.72
N HIS A 520 21.89 118.61 -215.97
CA HIS A 520 23.05 119.46 -216.28
C HIS A 520 22.90 120.22 -217.61
N TYR A 521 22.20 119.67 -218.61
CA TYR A 521 21.87 120.40 -219.85
C TYR A 521 20.70 121.38 -219.68
N ARG A 522 19.88 121.21 -218.63
CA ARG A 522 18.66 121.98 -218.42
C ARG A 522 18.93 123.36 -217.83
N SER A 523 19.77 123.44 -216.80
CA SER A 523 20.13 124.72 -216.14
C SER A 523 20.89 125.67 -217.08
N GLY A 524 21.84 125.14 -217.87
CA GLY A 524 22.64 125.93 -218.80
C GLY A 524 21.84 126.64 -219.91
N TYR A 525 20.62 126.17 -220.23
CA TYR A 525 19.74 126.79 -221.21
C TYR A 525 18.84 127.90 -220.60
N GLN A 526 18.77 127.99 -219.27
CA GLN A 526 17.70 128.71 -218.58
C GLN A 526 18.03 130.20 -218.36
N GLU A 527 19.28 130.54 -218.03
CA GLU A 527 19.66 131.92 -217.68
C GLU A 527 20.32 132.72 -218.82
N LEU A 528 20.64 132.06 -219.95
CA LEU A 528 20.93 132.74 -221.22
C LEU A 528 19.74 133.61 -221.72
N ARG A 529 18.57 133.48 -221.09
CA ARG A 529 17.32 134.20 -221.42
C ARG A 529 17.10 135.52 -220.69
N GLN A 530 17.82 135.84 -219.59
CA GLN A 530 17.52 137.06 -218.81
C GLN A 530 18.14 138.37 -219.38
N ALA A 531 18.89 138.30 -220.48
CA ALA A 531 19.73 139.42 -220.94
C ALA A 531 18.97 140.56 -221.67
N PHE A 532 17.85 140.31 -222.36
CA PHE A 532 17.19 141.31 -223.21
C PHE A 532 15.66 141.09 -223.32
N VAL A 533 14.77 142.08 -223.09
CA VAL A 533 14.85 143.30 -222.27
C VAL A 533 13.41 143.72 -221.90
N GLY A 534 13.24 144.51 -220.82
CA GLY A 534 12.20 145.54 -220.77
C GLY A 534 12.83 146.91 -220.40
N HIS A 535 12.97 147.95 -221.23
CA HIS A 535 12.59 148.21 -222.63
C HIS A 535 11.26 147.60 -223.08
N ARG A 536 10.16 148.25 -222.65
CA ARG A 536 8.76 147.91 -223.01
C ARG A 536 8.15 146.70 -222.33
N GLN A 537 8.39 146.56 -221.02
CA GLN A 537 7.39 146.95 -220.01
C GLN A 537 8.04 146.78 -218.63
N ASN A 538 8.21 147.90 -217.93
CA ASN A 538 9.22 148.04 -216.88
C ASN A 538 8.56 147.94 -215.47
N ALA A 539 9.15 147.31 -214.45
CA ALA A 539 10.31 146.40 -214.38
C ALA A 539 10.32 145.71 -212.98
N VAL A 540 11.30 144.80 -212.73
CA VAL A 540 11.66 144.19 -211.41
C VAL A 540 10.68 143.15 -210.88
N MET A 541 11.07 141.94 -210.44
CA MET A 541 12.26 141.07 -210.67
C MET A 541 11.77 139.61 -210.48
N ALA A 542 12.13 138.67 -211.35
CA ALA A 542 13.24 137.70 -211.22
C ALA A 542 13.09 136.69 -210.05
N ALA A 543 13.31 135.38 -210.21
CA ALA A 543 13.81 134.62 -211.37
C ALA A 543 13.06 133.28 -211.51
#